data_AF-A0A9X6THQ2-F1
#
_entry.id   AF-A0A9X6THQ2-F1
#
_cell.length_a   1.000
_cell.length_b   1.000
_cell.length_c   1.000
_cell.angle_alpha   90.00
_cell.angle_beta   90.00
_cell.angle_gamma   90.00
#
_symmetry.space_group_name_H-M   'P 1'
#
loop_
_entity.id
_entity.type
_entity.pdbx_description
1 polymer ?
#
loop_
_entity_poly.entity_id
_entity_poly.type
_entity_poly.pdbx_seq_one_letter_code
_entity_poly.pdbx_strand_id
1 'polypeptide(L)'
;MMKKELEPYLPTAEAITQMNQGKFSIWVEDTRSELREREVMRDPLFHLQNEISQLLHAEYKSEVEKERTIQRSIEKYYKAIQ
;
A
#
# COMPACT_ATOMS: atom_id res chain seq x y z
N MET A 1 15.39 7.00 9.98
CA MET A 1 14.32 7.48 9.08
C MET A 1 13.17 7.95 9.96
N MET A 2 12.76 9.21 9.84
CA MET A 2 11.56 9.70 10.53
C MET A 2 10.35 8.94 9.97
N LYS A 3 9.56 8.30 10.83
CA LYS A 3 8.21 7.86 10.47
C LYS A 3 7.44 9.13 10.08
N LYS A 4 7.12 9.34 8.80
CA LYS A 4 6.11 10.33 8.42
C LYS A 4 4.82 9.86 9.09
N GLU A 5 4.38 10.55 10.14
CA GLU A 5 3.09 10.26 10.75
C GLU A 5 2.02 10.55 9.72
N LEU A 6 1.32 9.50 9.28
CA LEU A 6 0.24 9.64 8.32
C LEU A 6 -0.97 10.26 9.03
N GLU A 7 -1.34 11.48 8.62
CA GLU A 7 -2.54 12.19 9.09
C GLU A 7 -3.78 11.31 9.01
N PRO A 8 -4.74 11.38 9.95
CA PRO A 8 -5.99 10.62 9.86
C PRO A 8 -6.68 10.80 8.50
N TYR A 9 -7.04 9.68 7.86
CA TYR A 9 -7.67 9.69 6.52
C TYR A 9 -9.17 9.37 6.55
N LEU A 10 -9.59 8.55 7.51
CA LEU A 10 -10.97 8.09 7.55
C LEU A 10 -11.91 9.23 8.00
N PRO A 11 -13.07 9.37 7.35
CA PRO A 11 -14.11 10.27 7.83
C PRO A 11 -14.67 9.78 9.17
N THR A 12 -15.35 10.68 9.88
CA THR A 12 -16.08 10.30 11.09
C THR A 12 -17.28 9.41 10.76
N ALA A 13 -17.76 8.66 11.75
CA ALA A 13 -18.96 7.84 11.59
C ALA A 13 -20.20 8.68 11.19
N GLU A 14 -20.33 9.88 11.76
CA GLU A 14 -21.39 10.82 11.41
C GLU A 14 -21.28 11.33 9.97
N ALA A 15 -20.08 11.61 9.48
CA ALA A 15 -19.89 12.01 8.09
C ALA A 15 -20.29 10.89 7.11
N ILE A 16 -19.98 9.63 7.44
CA ILE A 16 -20.39 8.46 6.63
C ILE A 16 -21.91 8.34 6.55
N THR A 17 -22.62 8.48 7.68
CA THR A 17 -24.10 8.34 7.69
C THR A 17 -24.83 9.47 6.98
N GLN A 18 -24.19 10.65 6.85
CA GLN A 18 -24.73 11.79 6.11
C GLN A 18 -24.43 11.73 4.59
N MET A 19 -23.62 10.79 4.12
CA MET A 19 -23.38 10.62 2.69
C MET A 19 -24.62 10.04 2.00
N ASN A 20 -25.00 10.63 0.87
CA ASN A 20 -25.95 9.98 -0.02
C ASN A 20 -25.26 8.83 -0.77
N GLN A 21 -26.06 7.98 -1.43
CA GLN A 21 -25.56 6.79 -2.13
C GLN A 21 -24.45 7.11 -3.14
N GLY A 22 -24.57 8.19 -3.91
CA GLY A 22 -23.57 8.58 -4.91
C GLY A 22 -22.24 8.99 -4.26
N LYS A 23 -22.29 9.83 -3.23
CA LYS A 23 -21.09 10.25 -2.48
C LYS A 23 -20.40 9.06 -1.81
N PHE A 24 -21.19 8.16 -1.22
CA PHE A 24 -20.65 6.97 -0.58
C PHE A 24 -19.99 6.03 -1.60
N SER A 25 -20.59 5.82 -2.77
CA SER A 25 -20.00 4.99 -3.83
C SER A 25 -18.64 5.52 -4.30
N ILE A 26 -18.55 6.83 -4.56
CA ILE A 26 -17.30 7.49 -4.95
C ILE A 26 -16.25 7.33 -3.84
N TRP A 27 -16.64 7.61 -2.59
CA TRP A 27 -15.75 7.46 -1.45
C TRP A 27 -15.21 6.04 -1.31
N VAL A 28 -16.04 5.00 -1.50
CA VAL A 28 -15.60 3.60 -1.45
C VAL A 28 -14.55 3.29 -2.53
N GLU A 29 -14.76 3.77 -3.76
CA GLU A 29 -13.82 3.56 -4.87
C GLU A 29 -12.46 4.23 -4.59
N ASP A 30 -12.48 5.50 -4.19
CA ASP A 30 -11.26 6.27 -3.91
C ASP A 30 -10.51 5.72 -2.69
N THR A 31 -11.25 5.42 -1.61
CA THR A 31 -10.72 4.93 -0.33
C THR A 31 -10.01 3.60 -0.48
N ARG A 32 -10.46 2.73 -1.39
CA ARG A 32 -9.84 1.42 -1.59
C ARG A 32 -8.36 1.52 -1.98
N SER A 33 -8.04 2.38 -2.93
CA SER A 33 -6.66 2.58 -3.40
C SER A 33 -5.82 3.26 -2.33
N GLU A 34 -6.36 4.32 -1.73
CA GLU A 34 -5.66 5.12 -0.73
C GLU A 34 -5.35 4.31 0.54
N LEU A 35 -6.29 3.51 1.05
CA LEU A 35 -6.05 2.66 2.22
C LEU A 35 -4.93 1.64 1.97
N ARG A 36 -4.86 1.08 0.76
CA ARG A 36 -3.79 0.13 0.40
C ARG A 36 -2.42 0.81 0.41
N GLU A 37 -2.33 2.01 -0.15
CA GLU A 37 -1.08 2.79 -0.15
C GLU A 37 -0.66 3.18 1.27
N ARG A 38 -1.63 3.60 2.09
CA ARG A 38 -1.41 3.99 3.48
C ARG A 38 -1.00 2.83 4.36
N GLU A 39 -1.54 1.63 4.15
CA GLU A 39 -1.08 0.41 4.81
C GLU A 39 0.42 0.20 4.56
N VAL A 40 0.84 0.25 3.29
CA VAL A 40 2.26 0.15 2.91
C VAL A 40 3.10 1.25 3.55
N MET A 41 2.63 2.49 3.53
CA MET A 41 3.36 3.63 4.12
C MET A 41 3.51 3.55 5.64
N ARG A 42 2.62 2.84 6.36
CA ARG A 42 2.73 2.67 7.82
C ARG A 42 3.90 1.78 8.22
N ASP A 43 4.18 0.74 7.43
CA ASP A 43 5.35 -0.13 7.65
C ASP A 43 5.99 -0.59 6.34
N PRO A 44 6.67 0.33 5.61
CA PRO A 44 7.17 0.03 4.26
C PRO A 44 8.18 -1.11 4.24
N LEU A 45 8.95 -1.28 5.31
CA LEU A 45 9.97 -2.31 5.41
C LEU A 45 9.35 -3.70 5.61
N PHE A 46 8.34 -3.81 6.49
CA PHE A 46 7.59 -5.06 6.67
C PHE A 46 6.91 -5.51 5.37
N HIS A 47 6.27 -4.58 4.65
CA HIS A 47 5.65 -4.88 3.37
C HIS A 47 6.67 -5.34 2.32
N LEU A 48 7.82 -4.67 2.23
CA LEU A 48 8.91 -5.09 1.34
C LEU A 48 9.41 -6.51 1.69
N GLN A 49 9.62 -6.80 2.98
CA GLN A 49 10.08 -8.12 3.43
C GLN A 49 9.09 -9.22 3.03
N ASN A 50 7.78 -8.99 3.20
CA ASN A 50 6.75 -9.94 2.80
C ASN A 50 6.68 -10.15 1.29
N GLU A 51 6.76 -9.06 0.50
CA GLU A 51 6.73 -9.13 -0.96
C GLU A 51 7.93 -9.93 -1.49
N ILE A 52 9.14 -9.67 -0.98
CA ILE A 52 10.36 -10.42 -1.36
C ILE A 52 10.21 -11.88 -0.96
N SER A 53 9.73 -12.18 0.26
CA SER A 53 9.51 -13.56 0.70
C SER A 53 8.58 -14.31 -0.25
N GLN A 54 7.43 -13.73 -0.62
CA GLN A 54 6.51 -14.35 -1.57
C GLN A 54 7.12 -14.55 -2.96
N LEU A 55 7.91 -13.59 -3.44
CA LEU A 55 8.58 -13.68 -4.74
C LEU A 55 9.63 -14.78 -4.78
N LEU A 56 10.38 -14.99 -3.70
CA LEU A 56 11.39 -16.05 -3.64
C LEU A 56 10.77 -17.45 -3.66
N HIS A 57 9.57 -17.60 -3.08
CA HIS A 57 8.80 -18.86 -3.11
C HIS A 57 8.03 -19.07 -4.43
N ALA A 58 8.05 -18.13 -5.37
CA ALA A 58 7.36 -18.27 -6.64
C ALA A 58 8.12 -19.23 -7.58
N GLU A 59 7.61 -20.47 -7.72
CA GLU A 59 8.23 -21.52 -8.56
C GLU A 59 8.10 -21.25 -10.07
N TYR A 60 7.16 -20.41 -10.49
CA TYR A 60 6.88 -20.12 -11.90
C TYR A 60 7.78 -19.01 -12.50
N LYS A 61 8.71 -18.44 -11.74
CA LYS A 61 9.63 -17.39 -12.19
C LYS A 61 11.07 -17.91 -12.21
N SER A 62 11.81 -17.54 -13.24
CA SER A 62 13.27 -17.71 -13.25
C SER A 62 13.95 -16.81 -12.23
N GLU A 63 15.17 -17.15 -11.82
CA GLU A 63 15.96 -16.34 -10.89
C GLU A 63 16.15 -14.90 -11.38
N VAL A 64 16.41 -14.71 -12.68
CA VAL A 64 16.54 -13.37 -13.29
C VAL A 64 15.23 -12.57 -13.19
N GLU A 65 14.07 -13.21 -13.33
CA GLU A 65 12.77 -12.54 -13.15
C GLU A 65 12.48 -12.19 -11.70
N LYS A 66 12.91 -13.04 -10.76
CA LYS A 66 12.83 -12.75 -9.32
C LYS A 66 13.69 -11.54 -8.98
N GLU A 67 14.97 -11.54 -9.36
CA GLU A 67 15.90 -10.41 -9.14
C GLU A 67 15.34 -9.10 -9.69
N ARG A 68 14.87 -9.10 -10.95
CA ARG A 68 14.25 -7.90 -11.57
C ARG A 68 13.02 -7.42 -10.81
N THR A 69 12.19 -8.34 -10.32
CA THR A 69 10.98 -7.97 -9.57
C THR A 69 11.37 -7.39 -8.20
N ILE A 70 12.29 -8.03 -7.49
CA ILE A 70 12.80 -7.59 -6.19
C ILE A 70 13.43 -6.19 -6.30
N GLN A 71 14.25 -5.94 -7.32
CA GLN A 71 14.84 -4.63 -7.57
C GLN A 71 13.76 -3.53 -7.69
N ARG A 72 12.67 -3.80 -8.44
CA ARG A 72 11.54 -2.85 -8.57
C ARG A 72 10.82 -2.63 -7.24
N SER A 73 10.66 -3.66 -6.41
CA SER A 73 10.03 -3.53 -5.09
C SER A 73 10.90 -2.72 -4.13
N ILE A 74 12.23 -2.89 -4.18
CA ILE A 74 13.19 -2.06 -3.43
C ILE A 74 13.13 -0.58 -3.88
N GLU A 75 13.06 -0.32 -5.19
CA GLU A 75 12.90 1.04 -5.71
C GLU A 75 11.59 1.69 -5.24
N LYS A 76 10.49 0.93 -5.19
CA LYS A 76 9.21 1.41 -4.64
C LYS A 76 9.31 1.74 -3.17
N TYR A 77 10.00 0.90 -2.38
CA TYR A 77 10.25 1.16 -0.97
C TYR A 77 10.96 2.50 -0.79
N TYR A 78 12.08 2.74 -1.47
CA TYR A 78 12.82 4.00 -1.35
C TYR A 78 12.01 5.22 -1.76
N LYS A 79 11.13 5.10 -2.78
CA LYS A 79 10.19 6.17 -3.14
C LYS A 79 9.17 6.46 -2.04
N ALA A 80 8.71 5.45 -1.31
CA ALA A 80 7.69 5.61 -0.27
C ALA A 80 8.21 6.25 1.02
N ILE A 81 9.52 6.11 1.31
CA ILE A 81 10.15 6.61 2.55
C ILE A 81 10.93 7.92 2.40
N GLN A 82 11.09 8.42 1.17
CA GLN A 82 11.59 9.78 0.88
C GLN A 82 10.48 10.81 1.09
#